data_AF-A0A2N1QNS9-F1
#
_entry.id   AF-A0A2N1QNS9-F1
#
_cell.length_a   1.000
_cell.length_b   1.000
_cell.length_c   1.000
_cell.angle_alpha   90.00
_cell.angle_beta   90.00
_cell.angle_gamma   90.00
#
_symmetry.space_group_name_H-M   'P 1'
#
loop_
_entity.id
_entity.type
_entity.pdbx_description
1 polymer ?
#
loop_
_entity_poly.entity_id
_entity_poly.type
_entity_poly.pdbx_seq_one_letter_code
_entity_poly.pdbx_strand_id
1 'polypeptide(L)' 'SATGFPAITLPGGFSRPSESAPIGVPIGLEILGRPWSESTLISIAYAFEQLTHFRRPPKSTPELS' A
#
# COMPACT_ATOMS: atom_id res chain seq x y z
N SER A 1 16.50 -1.97 -5.14
CA SER A 1 16.21 -2.20 -6.57
C SER A 1 17.52 -2.48 -7.29
N ALA A 2 17.71 -3.71 -7.79
CA ALA A 2 18.97 -4.14 -8.43
C ALA A 2 19.12 -3.64 -9.89
N THR A 3 18.02 -3.16 -10.49
CA THR A 3 17.97 -2.71 -11.89
C THR A 3 17.90 -1.17 -12.04
N GLY A 4 17.74 -0.43 -10.94
CA GLY A 4 17.54 1.02 -10.96
C GLY A 4 16.17 1.47 -11.46
N PHE A 5 15.21 0.54 -11.60
CA PHE A 5 13.87 0.86 -12.09
C PHE A 5 13.03 1.51 -10.99
N PRO A 6 12.17 2.47 -11.34
CA PRO A 6 11.28 3.09 -10.37
C PRO A 6 10.26 2.08 -9.86
N ALA A 7 9.98 2.14 -8.56
CA ALA A 7 9.01 1.29 -7.87
C ALA A 7 8.24 2.14 -6.86
N ILE A 8 6.98 1.83 -6.63
CA ILE A 8 6.15 2.47 -5.60
C ILE A 8 5.40 1.41 -4.82
N THR A 9 5.39 1.55 -3.49
CA THR A 9 4.71 0.64 -2.57
C THR A 9 3.56 1.37 -1.89
N LEU A 10 2.39 0.73 -1.86
CA LEU A 10 1.15 1.29 -1.35
C LEU A 10 0.30 0.22 -0.62
N PRO A 11 -0.69 0.62 0.19
CA PRO A 11 -1.56 -0.33 0.89
C PRO A 11 -2.40 -1.16 -0.09
N GLY A 12 -2.25 -2.48 -0.06
CA GLY A 12 -3.00 -3.45 -0.87
C GLY A 12 -4.19 -4.08 -0.16
N GLY A 13 -4.55 -3.60 1.03
CA GLY A 13 -5.64 -4.14 1.84
C GLY A 13 -5.17 -4.98 3.01
N PHE A 14 -6.02 -5.89 3.45
CA PHE A 14 -5.76 -6.78 4.59
C PHE A 14 -6.07 -8.22 4.19
N SER A 15 -5.32 -9.17 4.75
CA SER A 15 -5.68 -10.58 4.66
C SER A 15 -7.04 -10.85 5.30
N ARG A 16 -7.60 -12.03 5.03
CA ARG A 16 -8.74 -12.51 5.82
C ARG A 16 -8.34 -12.59 7.30
N PRO A 17 -9.24 -12.25 8.24
CA PRO A 17 -9.02 -12.49 9.65
C PRO A 17 -8.71 -13.96 9.96
N SER A 18 -7.84 -14.17 10.93
CA SER A 18 -7.53 -15.49 11.51
C SER A 18 -7.53 -15.40 13.03
N GLU A 19 -7.43 -16.54 13.71
CA GLU A 19 -7.33 -16.59 15.18
C GLU A 19 -6.15 -15.75 15.71
N SER A 20 -5.00 -15.81 15.03
CA SER A 20 -3.81 -15.04 15.38
C SER A 20 -3.82 -13.59 14.87
N ALA A 21 -4.68 -13.26 13.91
CA ALA A 21 -4.83 -11.92 13.35
C ALA A 21 -6.31 -11.55 13.15
N PRO A 22 -7.04 -11.16 14.21
CA PRO A 22 -8.50 -10.92 14.16
C PRO A 22 -8.95 -9.79 13.23
N ILE A 23 -8.04 -8.90 12.83
CA ILE A 23 -8.30 -7.80 11.88
C ILE A 23 -7.64 -8.02 10.50
N GLY A 24 -7.03 -9.19 10.30
CA GLY A 24 -6.14 -9.48 9.18
C GLY A 24 -4.77 -8.82 9.33
N VAL A 25 -3.85 -9.20 8.44
CA VAL A 25 -2.50 -8.61 8.35
C VAL A 25 -2.49 -7.60 7.20
N PRO A 26 -1.90 -6.41 7.36
CA PRO A 26 -1.78 -5.44 6.27
C PRO A 26 -0.95 -6.01 5.13
N ILE A 27 -1.44 -5.86 3.90
CA ILE A 27 -0.78 -6.31 2.68
C ILE A 27 -0.22 -5.09 1.96
N GLY A 28 1.06 -5.15 1.58
CA GLY A 28 1.68 -4.18 0.68
C GLY A 28 1.51 -4.59 -0.78
N LEU A 29 1.24 -3.62 -1.65
CA LEU A 29 1.27 -3.76 -3.10
C LEU A 29 2.46 -2.96 -3.64
N GLU A 30 3.28 -3.56 -4.50
CA GLU A 30 4.38 -2.88 -5.19
C GLU A 30 4.09 -2.83 -6.69
N ILE A 31 4.23 -1.64 -7.28
CA ILE A 31 4.11 -1.42 -8.72
C ILE A 31 5.49 -1.04 -9.24
N LEU A 32 5.95 -1.76 -10.26
CA LEU A 32 7.20 -1.51 -10.95
C LEU A 32 6.97 -0.72 -12.23
N GLY A 33 7.75 0.33 -12.42
CA GLY A 33 7.75 1.14 -13.63
C GLY A 33 8.96 0.84 -14.53
N ARG A 34 8.87 1.28 -15.78
CA ARG A 34 10.04 1.36 -16.66
C ARG A 34 10.92 2.55 -16.23
N PRO A 35 12.21 2.59 -16.60
CA PRO A 35 13.04 3.76 -16.38
C PRO A 35 12.37 5.07 -16.82
N TRP A 36 12.50 6.13 -16.02
CA TRP A 36 11.97 7.48 -16.26
C TRP A 36 10.44 7.59 -16.39
N SER A 37 9.69 6.62 -15.86
CA SER A 37 8.22 6.59 -15.92
C SER A 37 7.52 6.98 -14.60
N GLU A 38 8.21 7.73 -13.73
CA GLU A 38 7.73 8.12 -12.39
C GLU A 38 6.38 8.85 -12.44
N SER A 39 6.15 9.72 -13.43
CA SER A 39 4.88 10.44 -13.56
C SER A 39 3.69 9.51 -13.78
N THR A 40 3.87 8.48 -14.61
CA THR A 40 2.87 7.45 -14.86
C THR A 40 2.69 6.56 -13.63
N LEU A 41 3.80 6.17 -13.00
CA LEU A 41 3.80 5.33 -11.80
C LEU A 41 3.04 5.99 -10.65
N ILE A 42 3.29 7.28 -10.41
CA ILE A 42 2.59 8.09 -9.40
C ILE A 42 1.10 8.22 -9.75
N SER A 43 0.77 8.47 -11.02
CA SER A 43 -0.63 8.60 -11.45
C SER A 43 -1.43 7.31 -11.21
N ILE A 44 -0.84 6.15 -11.51
CA ILE A 44 -1.46 4.84 -11.27
C ILE A 44 -1.63 4.60 -9.77
N ALA A 45 -0.57 4.79 -8.97
CA ALA A 45 -0.62 4.59 -7.54
C ALA A 45 -1.66 5.50 -6.86
N TYR A 46 -1.72 6.78 -7.28
CA TYR A 46 -2.71 7.73 -6.80
C TYR A 46 -4.13 7.30 -7.15
N ALA A 47 -4.40 6.94 -8.41
CA ALA A 47 -5.73 6.47 -8.80
C ALA A 47 -6.15 5.21 -8.01
N PHE A 48 -5.23 4.27 -7.80
CA PHE A 48 -5.50 3.07 -6.99
C PHE A 48 -5.81 3.43 -5.53
N GLU A 49 -5.02 4.30 -4.89
CA GLU A 49 -5.26 4.71 -3.50
C GLU A 49 -6.61 5.42 -3.35
N GLN A 50 -6.96 6.32 -4.27
CA GLN A 50 -8.22 7.05 -4.28
C GLN A 50 -9.44 6.17 -4.54
N LEU A 51 -9.29 5.04 -5.20
CA LEU A 51 -10.39 4.08 -5.41
C LEU A 51 -10.56 3.11 -4.23
N THR A 52 -9.51 2.87 -3.45
CA THR A 52 -9.50 1.75 -2.50
C THR A 52 -9.49 2.17 -1.03
N HIS A 53 -8.78 3.25 -0.68
CA HIS A 53 -8.61 3.74 0.69
C HIS A 53 -8.27 2.62 1.70
N PHE A 54 -7.41 1.68 1.30
CA PHE A 54 -7.09 0.50 2.11
C PHE A 54 -6.27 0.80 3.37
N ARG A 55 -5.66 1.98 3.47
CA ARG A 55 -4.91 2.39 4.66
C ARG A 55 -5.84 2.42 5.89
N ARG A 56 -5.38 1.80 6.99
CA ARG A 56 -6.03 1.89 8.31
C ARG A 56 -4.97 2.19 9.38
N PRO A 57 -5.24 3.07 10.35
CA PRO A 57 -4.33 3.30 11.46
C PRO A 57 -4.21 2.05 12.35
N PRO A 58 -3.05 1.81 12.97
CA PRO A 58 -2.87 0.69 13.89
C PRO A 58 -3.64 0.92 15.19
N LYS A 59 -4.20 -0.14 15.76
CA LYS A 59 -4.98 -0.07 17.03
C LYS A 59 -4.14 0.27 18.26
N SER A 60 -2.83 0.05 18.21
CA SER A 60 -1.92 0.27 19.34
C SER A 60 -1.71 1.76 19.66
N THR A 61 -2.12 2.67 18.78
CA THR A 61 -1.91 4.12 18.93
C THR A 61 -3.19 4.88 18.56
N PRO A 62 -4.17 5.01 19.47
CA PRO A 62 -5.38 5.79 19.22
C PRO A 62 -5.12 7.30 19.23
N GLU A 63 -6.10 8.09 18.80
CA GLU A 63 -6.04 9.56 18.85
C GLU A 63 -5.95 10.06 20.30
N LEU A 64 -5.24 11.17 20.50
CA LEU A 64 -5.15 11.83 21.80
C LEU A 64 -6.39 12.71 22.00
N SER A 65 -7.07 12.53 23.14
CA SER A 65 -8.24 13.30 23.57
C SER A 65 -7.87 14.67 24.12
#